data_AF-A0AAW1LE21-F1
#
_entry.id   AF-A0AAW1LE21-F1
#
_cell.length_a   1.000
_cell.length_b   1.000
_cell.length_c   1.000
_cell.angle_alpha   90.00
_cell.angle_beta   90.00
_cell.angle_gamma   90.00
#
_symmetry.space_group_name_H-M   'P 1'
#
loop_
_entity.id
_entity.type
_entity.pdbx_description
1 polymer ?
#
loop_
_entity_poly.entity_id
_entity_poly.type
_entity_poly.pdbx_seq_one_letter_code
_entity_poly.pdbx_strand_id
1 'polypeptide(L)'
;MRARLIAFPVKGRTWCFSRCIDQFLTNSTQTQSSSSSSTPSTLRDLWKSLSSDSQPLSANAELLVDFASSKMNKAWTGLEKAPQGSLKNKIHGVGLWLLARVKPSEIFLKSISKEVTGVEITYPTSLNARLVRRRLRHIAMSGAIIHKKYLYGSAALLPVSTIFTVLPLPNIPFFWLLYRTYSHWRALQGSEKLLLLVSDGSDRGVDYQKDTAKEKNISQHGNQELTALPWILRPSKELEELIRRGNPDTGLAKCILIDICKTFELNPQEILKYQKL
;
A
#
# COMPACT_ATOMS: atom_id res chain seq x y z
N MET A 1 -0.29 -8.63 11.48
CA MET A 1 -1.47 -8.72 10.58
C MET A 1 -1.04 -9.24 9.20
N ARG A 2 -1.93 -9.92 8.45
CA ARG A 2 -1.63 -10.40 7.08
C ARG A 2 -2.24 -9.46 6.04
N ALA A 3 -1.48 -9.12 5.00
CA ALA A 3 -1.97 -8.33 3.87
C ALA A 3 -2.40 -9.24 2.73
N ARG A 4 -3.64 -9.09 2.26
CA ARG A 4 -4.13 -9.78 1.06
C ARG A 4 -3.77 -8.97 -0.18
N LEU A 5 -3.02 -9.58 -1.09
CA LEU A 5 -2.57 -9.00 -2.35
C LEU A 5 -3.15 -9.79 -3.51
N ILE A 6 -3.46 -9.10 -4.59
CA ILE A 6 -3.97 -9.72 -5.82
C ILE A 6 -3.05 -9.34 -6.95
N ALA A 7 -2.61 -10.37 -7.68
CA ALA A 7 -1.70 -10.23 -8.80
C ALA A 7 -2.30 -10.89 -10.03
N PHE A 8 -2.53 -10.11 -11.09
CA PHE A 8 -3.00 -10.63 -12.38
C PHE A 8 -2.40 -9.87 -13.56
N PRO A 9 -2.20 -10.54 -14.71
CA PRO A 9 -1.79 -9.88 -15.94
C PRO A 9 -2.95 -9.06 -16.51
N VAL A 10 -2.69 -7.80 -16.89
CA VAL A 10 -3.69 -6.90 -17.49
C VAL A 10 -3.57 -6.89 -19.01
N LYS A 11 -2.35 -6.69 -19.51
CA LYS A 11 -2.03 -6.64 -20.95
C LYS A 11 -0.57 -7.00 -21.18
N GLY A 12 -0.30 -8.10 -21.88
CA GLY A 12 1.06 -8.53 -22.23
C GLY A 12 2.00 -8.66 -21.01
N ARG A 13 2.96 -7.74 -20.88
CA ARG A 13 3.95 -7.70 -19.79
C ARG A 13 3.53 -6.83 -18.60
N THR A 14 2.38 -6.16 -18.66
CA THR A 14 1.87 -5.29 -17.59
C THR A 14 1.05 -6.09 -16.59
N TRP A 15 1.49 -6.06 -15.33
CA TRP A 15 0.89 -6.78 -14.21
C TRP A 15 0.24 -5.79 -13.24
N CYS A 16 -0.98 -6.09 -12.82
CA CYS A 16 -1.64 -5.38 -11.74
C CYS A 16 -1.27 -6.01 -10.41
N PHE A 17 -0.84 -5.17 -9.46
CA PHE A 17 -0.66 -5.54 -8.07
C PHE A 17 -1.49 -4.58 -7.24
N SER A 18 -2.47 -5.10 -6.51
CA SER A 18 -3.29 -4.29 -5.63
C SER A 18 -3.49 -5.02 -4.32
N ARG A 19 -3.61 -4.25 -3.23
CA ARG A 19 -3.95 -4.78 -1.92
C ARG A 19 -5.48 -4.82 -1.83
N CYS A 20 -6.02 -5.95 -1.39
CA CYS A 20 -7.43 -6.03 -1.01
C CYS A 20 -7.69 -5.08 0.16
N ILE A 21 -8.79 -4.34 0.10
CA ILE A 21 -9.27 -3.57 1.24
C ILE A 21 -9.77 -4.61 2.26
N ASP A 22 -9.22 -4.66 3.46
CA ASP A 22 -9.79 -5.52 4.51
C ASP A 22 -10.95 -4.77 5.15
N GLN A 23 -12.17 -4.94 4.62
CA GLN A 23 -13.36 -4.27 5.17
C GLN A 23 -13.65 -4.65 6.64
N PHE A 24 -13.12 -5.79 7.11
CA PHE A 24 -13.20 -6.19 8.52
C PHE A 24 -12.42 -5.27 9.47
N LEU A 25 -11.34 -4.63 9.01
CA LEU A 25 -10.66 -3.59 9.80
C LEU A 25 -11.39 -2.25 9.73
N THR A 26 -12.14 -1.99 8.65
CA THR A 26 -12.93 -0.74 8.47
C THR A 26 -14.22 -0.75 9.29
N ASN A 27 -14.86 -1.92 9.43
CA ASN A 27 -16.01 -2.08 10.31
C ASN A 27 -15.58 -2.12 11.78
N SER A 28 -14.43 -2.71 12.11
CA SER A 28 -13.85 -2.64 13.47
C SER A 28 -13.27 -1.27 13.84
N THR A 29 -13.04 -0.39 12.86
CA THR A 29 -12.73 1.04 13.11
C THR A 29 -13.98 1.93 13.11
N GLN A 30 -15.17 1.38 12.86
CA GLN A 30 -16.45 2.03 13.16
C GLN A 30 -17.16 1.45 14.40
N THR A 31 -16.78 0.25 14.86
CA THR A 31 -17.18 -0.26 16.17
C THR A 31 -16.13 0.14 17.20
N GLN A 32 -16.32 1.33 17.79
CA GLN A 32 -15.76 1.80 19.07
C GLN A 32 -14.76 0.83 19.73
N SER A 33 -13.48 0.90 19.35
CA SER A 33 -12.41 0.52 20.25
C SER A 33 -12.31 1.61 21.29
N SER A 34 -13.03 1.42 22.38
CA SER A 34 -12.86 2.11 23.66
C SER A 34 -11.47 1.80 24.23
N SER A 35 -10.45 2.38 23.61
CA SER A 35 -9.14 2.64 24.21
C SER A 35 -8.88 4.12 23.94
N SER A 36 -9.23 4.93 24.93
CA SER A 36 -9.10 6.37 24.97
C SER A 36 -7.64 6.82 24.74
N SER A 37 -7.28 7.14 23.50
CA SER A 37 -6.21 8.09 23.21
C SER A 37 -6.81 9.22 22.38
N SER A 38 -7.12 10.32 23.06
CA SER A 38 -7.72 11.51 22.48
C SER A 38 -6.82 12.07 21.37
N THR A 39 -7.25 12.01 20.11
CA THR A 39 -6.57 12.75 19.03
C THR A 39 -6.62 14.24 19.39
N PRO A 40 -5.47 14.92 19.59
CA PRO A 40 -5.48 16.33 20.00
C PRO A 40 -6.13 17.18 18.90
N SER A 41 -7.13 17.99 19.22
CA SER A 41 -7.81 18.83 18.22
C SER A 41 -7.06 20.13 17.92
N THR A 42 -6.18 20.53 18.84
CA THR A 42 -5.50 21.84 18.87
C THR A 42 -3.99 21.66 19.00
N LEU A 43 -3.21 22.57 18.40
CA LEU A 43 -1.74 22.59 18.54
C LEU A 43 -1.29 22.70 19.99
N ARG A 44 -2.05 23.42 20.83
CA ARG A 44 -1.79 23.53 22.27
C ARG A 44 -1.93 22.18 22.98
N ASP A 45 -2.94 21.40 22.61
CA ASP A 45 -3.19 20.10 23.21
C ASP A 45 -2.15 19.08 22.73
N LEU A 46 -1.72 19.19 21.47
CA LEU A 46 -0.60 18.40 20.94
C LEU A 46 0.71 18.75 21.63
N TRP A 47 1.03 20.04 21.79
CA TRP A 47 2.25 20.46 22.47
C TRP A 47 2.26 20.04 23.94
N LYS A 48 1.11 20.16 24.63
CA LYS A 48 0.95 19.66 25.99
C LYS A 48 1.15 18.15 26.04
N SER A 49 0.48 17.38 25.18
CA SER A 49 0.64 15.93 25.10
C SER A 49 2.10 15.52 24.84
N LEU A 50 2.80 16.23 23.95
CA LEU A 50 4.20 15.96 23.61
C LEU A 50 5.17 16.33 24.75
N SER A 51 4.84 17.36 25.52
CA SER A 51 5.68 17.86 26.61
C SER A 51 5.43 17.12 27.93
N SER A 52 4.25 16.52 28.10
CA SER A 52 3.81 15.88 29.34
C SER A 52 4.05 14.37 29.37
N ASP A 53 4.21 13.72 28.21
CA ASP A 53 4.25 12.27 28.11
C ASP A 53 5.68 11.77 27.83
N SER A 54 6.23 10.93 28.71
CA SER A 54 7.57 10.34 28.58
C SER A 54 7.61 9.13 27.62
N GLN A 55 6.67 9.08 26.67
CA GLN A 55 6.51 7.97 25.72
C GLN A 55 7.71 7.83 24.78
N PRO A 56 7.91 6.62 24.19
CA PRO A 56 8.92 6.44 23.16
C PRO A 56 8.68 7.38 21.97
N LEU A 57 9.78 7.84 21.36
CA LEU A 57 9.77 8.78 20.22
C LEU A 57 8.85 8.34 19.06
N SER A 58 8.58 7.04 18.91
CA SER A 58 7.64 6.50 17.92
C SER A 58 6.19 6.89 18.20
N ALA A 59 5.73 6.82 19.45
CA ALA A 59 4.35 7.16 19.81
C ALA A 59 4.10 8.66 19.63
N ASN A 60 5.08 9.50 19.99
CA ASN A 60 5.05 10.94 19.75
C ASN A 60 4.99 11.28 18.26
N ALA A 61 5.73 10.54 17.42
CA ALA A 61 5.68 10.69 15.98
C ALA A 61 4.33 10.25 15.40
N GLU A 62 3.74 9.16 15.90
CA GLU A 62 2.40 8.70 15.50
C GLU A 62 1.34 9.75 15.83
N LEU A 63 1.34 10.33 17.03
CA LEU A 63 0.43 11.41 17.42
C LEU A 63 0.56 12.67 16.53
N LEU A 64 1.79 13.05 16.17
CA LEU A 64 2.05 14.16 15.24
C LEU A 64 1.52 13.86 13.84
N VAL A 65 1.73 12.63 13.36
CA VAL A 65 1.24 12.18 12.06
C VAL A 65 -0.28 12.13 12.04
N ASP A 66 -0.92 11.66 13.09
CA ASP A 66 -2.38 11.60 13.21
C ASP A 66 -3.00 12.99 13.25
N PHE A 67 -2.39 13.91 14.03
CA PHE A 67 -2.81 15.30 14.05
C PHE A 67 -2.72 15.95 12.66
N ALA A 68 -1.56 15.84 12.01
CA ALA A 68 -1.33 16.38 10.69
C ALA A 68 -2.32 15.80 9.67
N SER A 69 -2.52 14.48 9.70
CA SER A 69 -3.46 13.76 8.82
C SER A 69 -4.90 14.24 9.02
N SER A 70 -5.34 14.42 10.27
CA SER A 70 -6.70 14.90 10.57
C SER A 70 -6.94 16.33 10.06
N LYS A 71 -5.96 17.23 10.22
CA LYS A 71 -6.04 18.62 9.72
C LYS A 71 -6.02 18.66 8.20
N MET A 72 -5.14 17.88 7.57
CA MET A 72 -5.05 17.79 6.12
C MET A 72 -6.34 17.23 5.52
N ASN A 73 -6.92 16.18 6.11
CA ASN A 73 -8.19 15.61 5.63
C ASN A 73 -9.35 16.61 5.76
N LYS A 74 -9.43 17.37 6.86
CA LYS A 74 -10.41 18.46 7.02
C LYS A 74 -10.21 19.57 6.00
N ALA A 75 -8.97 19.97 5.74
CA ALA A 75 -8.66 20.98 4.73
C ALA A 75 -9.01 20.47 3.31
N TRP A 76 -8.66 19.22 2.99
CA TRP A 76 -8.94 18.61 1.70
C TRP A 76 -10.44 18.47 1.43
N THR A 77 -11.20 17.94 2.39
CA THR A 77 -12.68 17.86 2.29
C THR A 77 -13.32 19.25 2.20
N GLY A 78 -12.74 20.27 2.83
CA GLY A 78 -13.15 21.66 2.67
C GLY A 78 -12.90 22.22 1.26
N LEU A 79 -11.83 21.80 0.59
CA LEU A 79 -11.54 22.16 -0.81
C LEU A 79 -12.48 21.43 -1.78
N GLU A 80 -12.80 20.17 -1.50
CA GLU A 80 -13.75 19.36 -2.29
C GLU A 80 -15.18 19.94 -2.26
N LYS A 81 -15.63 20.44 -1.10
CA LYS A 81 -16.96 21.05 -0.92
C LYS A 81 -17.07 22.48 -1.45
N ALA A 82 -15.98 23.08 -1.93
CA ALA A 82 -15.98 24.46 -2.40
C ALA A 82 -16.81 24.63 -3.70
N PRO A 83 -17.47 25.78 -3.91
CA PRO A 83 -18.30 25.99 -5.09
C PRO A 83 -17.48 25.95 -6.39
N GLN A 84 -18.10 25.43 -7.45
CA GLN A 84 -17.52 25.33 -8.79
C GLN A 84 -17.13 26.73 -9.30
N GLY A 85 -15.87 26.91 -9.70
CA GLY A 85 -15.31 28.20 -10.13
C GLY A 85 -14.44 28.92 -9.08
N SER A 86 -14.52 28.55 -7.80
CA SER A 86 -13.64 29.10 -6.77
C SER A 86 -12.18 28.67 -6.96
N LEU A 87 -11.22 29.53 -6.56
CA LEU A 87 -9.79 29.18 -6.51
C LEU A 87 -9.56 27.88 -5.71
N LYS A 88 -10.37 27.63 -4.67
CA LYS A 88 -10.32 26.39 -3.87
C LYS A 88 -10.65 25.13 -4.69
N ASN A 89 -11.69 25.20 -5.51
CA ASN A 89 -12.07 24.09 -6.41
C ASN A 89 -11.02 23.89 -7.52
N LYS A 90 -10.39 24.98 -8.02
CA LYS A 90 -9.26 24.88 -8.95
C LYS A 90 -8.05 24.18 -8.31
N ILE A 91 -7.72 24.51 -7.05
CA ILE A 91 -6.65 23.84 -6.30
C ILE A 91 -6.96 22.36 -6.11
N HIS A 92 -8.21 22.01 -5.76
CA HIS A 92 -8.66 20.63 -5.67
C HIS A 92 -8.48 19.89 -7.01
N GLY A 93 -8.88 20.50 -8.12
CA GLY A 93 -8.70 19.96 -9.47
C GLY A 93 -7.23 19.74 -9.86
N VAL A 94 -6.35 20.71 -9.58
CA VAL A 94 -4.90 20.58 -9.80
C VAL A 94 -4.32 19.45 -8.92
N GLY A 95 -4.76 19.35 -7.66
CA GLY A 95 -4.35 18.27 -6.77
C GLY A 95 -4.76 16.90 -7.28
N LEU A 96 -6.00 16.74 -7.74
CA LEU A 96 -6.49 15.51 -8.38
C LEU A 96 -5.70 15.16 -9.64
N TRP A 97 -5.39 16.15 -10.47
CA TRP A 97 -4.57 15.97 -11.67
C TRP A 97 -3.14 15.50 -11.33
N LEU A 98 -2.52 16.06 -10.28
CA LEU A 98 -1.21 15.63 -9.79
C LEU A 98 -1.26 14.21 -9.21
N LEU A 99 -2.26 13.89 -8.39
CA LEU A 99 -2.46 12.55 -7.82
C LEU A 99 -2.76 11.50 -8.89
N ALA A 100 -3.47 11.87 -9.96
CA ALA A 100 -3.72 10.99 -11.10
C ALA A 100 -2.42 10.55 -11.78
N ARG A 101 -1.39 11.41 -11.78
CA ARG A 101 -0.08 11.17 -12.40
C ARG A 101 0.80 10.19 -11.62
N VAL A 102 0.46 9.87 -10.37
CA VAL A 102 1.23 8.95 -9.53
C VAL A 102 1.16 7.52 -10.12
N LYS A 103 2.33 6.89 -10.25
CA LYS A 103 2.45 5.52 -10.80
C LYS A 103 1.71 4.53 -9.90
N PRO A 104 0.99 3.56 -10.46
CA PRO A 104 0.20 2.67 -9.64
C PRO A 104 1.06 1.70 -8.80
N SER A 105 2.29 1.41 -9.23
CA SER A 105 3.28 0.69 -8.42
C SER A 105 3.65 1.42 -7.11
N GLU A 106 3.68 2.75 -7.13
CA GLU A 106 3.96 3.56 -5.93
C GLU A 106 2.79 3.49 -4.95
N ILE A 107 1.56 3.54 -5.47
CA ILE A 107 0.33 3.40 -4.68
C ILE A 107 0.28 2.02 -4.02
N PHE A 108 0.58 0.97 -4.80
CA PHE A 108 0.70 -0.39 -4.30
C PHE A 108 1.73 -0.51 -3.18
N LEU A 109 2.97 -0.04 -3.38
CA LEU A 109 4.02 -0.15 -2.37
C LEU A 109 3.71 0.66 -1.11
N LYS A 110 3.06 1.83 -1.25
CA LYS A 110 2.59 2.65 -0.13
C LYS A 110 1.54 1.93 0.72
N SER A 111 0.69 1.09 0.11
CA SER A 111 -0.34 0.31 0.81
C SER A 111 0.22 -0.82 1.71
N ILE A 112 1.49 -1.20 1.49
CA ILE A 112 2.17 -2.22 2.30
C ILE A 112 2.75 -1.54 3.54
N SER A 113 2.06 -1.69 4.68
CA SER A 113 2.52 -1.12 5.95
C SER A 113 3.70 -1.91 6.55
N LYS A 114 4.47 -1.24 7.40
CA LYS A 114 5.60 -1.82 8.16
C LYS A 114 5.19 -2.95 9.10
N GLU A 115 3.94 -2.94 9.55
CA GLU A 115 3.33 -3.88 10.51
C GLU A 115 2.79 -5.17 9.88
N VAL A 116 2.90 -5.30 8.55
CA VAL A 116 2.46 -6.50 7.85
C VAL A 116 3.47 -7.63 8.15
N THR A 117 3.00 -8.62 8.90
CA THR A 117 3.78 -9.81 9.32
C THR A 117 3.75 -10.91 8.26
N GLY A 118 2.77 -10.86 7.34
CA GLY A 118 2.71 -11.80 6.24
C GLY A 118 1.82 -11.35 5.09
N VAL A 119 2.00 -11.97 3.92
CA VAL A 119 1.34 -11.61 2.68
C VAL A 119 0.66 -12.84 2.08
N GLU A 120 -0.62 -12.70 1.79
CA GLU A 120 -1.42 -13.70 1.07
C GLU A 120 -1.62 -13.21 -0.36
N ILE A 121 -1.15 -13.94 -1.37
CA ILE A 121 -1.28 -13.53 -2.78
C ILE A 121 -2.27 -14.41 -3.49
N THR A 122 -3.33 -13.80 -4.00
CA THR A 122 -4.28 -14.42 -4.92
C THR A 122 -3.84 -14.21 -6.36
N TYR A 123 -3.70 -15.30 -7.11
CA TYR A 123 -3.31 -15.30 -8.51
C TYR A 123 -4.14 -16.32 -9.31
N PRO A 124 -4.32 -16.15 -10.63
CA PRO A 124 -5.06 -17.11 -11.44
C PRO A 124 -4.33 -18.46 -11.53
N THR A 125 -5.07 -19.57 -11.51
CA THR A 125 -4.51 -20.94 -11.46
C THR A 125 -3.63 -21.29 -12.66
N SER A 126 -3.92 -20.75 -13.84
CA SER A 126 -3.10 -20.92 -15.05
C SER A 126 -1.69 -20.35 -14.94
N LEU A 127 -1.39 -19.56 -13.91
CA LEU A 127 -0.13 -18.85 -13.77
C LEU A 127 0.80 -19.52 -12.75
N ASN A 128 2.06 -19.71 -13.15
CA ASN A 128 3.06 -20.28 -12.26
C ASN A 128 3.35 -19.37 -11.05
N ALA A 129 3.16 -19.89 -9.84
CA ALA A 129 3.53 -19.26 -8.56
C ALA A 129 4.95 -18.66 -8.57
N ARG A 130 5.91 -19.36 -9.19
CA ARG A 130 7.31 -18.91 -9.30
C ARG A 130 7.47 -17.63 -10.13
N LEU A 131 6.65 -17.44 -11.17
CA LEU A 131 6.68 -16.25 -12.01
C LEU A 131 6.11 -15.03 -11.28
N VAL A 132 4.97 -15.22 -10.59
CA VAL A 132 4.36 -14.18 -9.75
C VAL A 132 5.37 -13.69 -8.72
N ARG A 133 6.06 -14.63 -8.06
CA ARG A 133 7.11 -14.33 -7.08
C ARG A 133 8.27 -13.56 -7.68
N ARG A 134 8.81 -14.01 -8.82
CA ARG A 134 9.92 -13.34 -9.50
C ARG A 134 9.55 -11.91 -9.90
N ARG A 135 8.33 -11.71 -10.41
CA ARG A 135 7.82 -10.38 -10.79
C ARG A 135 7.65 -9.48 -9.58
N LEU A 136 7.08 -10.00 -8.50
CA LEU A 136 6.87 -9.23 -7.28
C LEU A 136 8.19 -8.84 -6.61
N ARG A 137 9.16 -9.76 -6.55
CA ARG A 137 10.51 -9.46 -6.08
C ARG A 137 11.17 -8.38 -6.92
N HIS A 138 11.05 -8.47 -8.25
CA HIS A 138 11.57 -7.45 -9.15
C HIS A 138 10.94 -6.08 -8.89
N ILE A 139 9.62 -6.01 -8.70
CA ILE A 139 8.93 -4.74 -8.39
C ILE A 139 9.35 -4.19 -7.03
N ALA A 140 9.51 -5.04 -6.02
CA ALA A 140 10.02 -4.64 -4.71
C ALA A 140 11.46 -4.08 -4.83
N MET A 141 12.37 -4.79 -5.50
CA MET A 141 13.76 -4.35 -5.69
C MET A 141 13.86 -3.07 -6.53
N SER A 142 13.22 -3.03 -7.71
CA SER A 142 13.19 -1.84 -8.55
C SER A 142 12.53 -0.66 -7.84
N GLY A 143 11.45 -0.92 -7.10
CA GLY A 143 10.75 0.08 -6.29
C GLY A 143 11.66 0.68 -5.22
N ALA A 144 12.39 -0.14 -4.48
CA ALA A 144 13.32 0.33 -3.45
C ALA A 144 14.41 1.24 -4.02
N ILE A 145 15.06 0.84 -5.12
CA ILE A 145 16.12 1.64 -5.76
C ILE A 145 15.57 2.97 -6.27
N ILE A 146 14.43 2.92 -6.99
CA ILE A 146 13.81 4.09 -7.60
C ILE A 146 13.33 5.07 -6.51
N HIS A 147 12.61 4.58 -5.50
CA HIS A 147 12.06 5.42 -4.44
C HIS A 147 13.15 5.98 -3.53
N LYS A 148 14.25 5.25 -3.28
CA LYS A 148 15.43 5.78 -2.60
C LYS A 148 16.02 6.97 -3.37
N LYS A 149 16.25 6.83 -4.68
CA LYS A 149 16.79 7.93 -5.52
C LYS A 149 15.88 9.17 -5.51
N TYR A 150 14.57 8.98 -5.71
CA TYR A 150 13.63 10.10 -5.71
C TYR A 150 13.42 10.70 -4.32
N LEU A 151 13.52 9.92 -3.24
CA LEU A 151 13.47 10.43 -1.88
C LEU A 151 14.63 11.40 -1.61
N TYR A 152 15.87 11.00 -1.89
CA TYR A 152 17.03 11.89 -1.71
C TYR A 152 16.93 13.13 -2.60
N GLY A 153 16.55 12.96 -3.86
CA GLY A 153 16.37 14.09 -4.78
C GLY A 153 15.28 15.06 -4.31
N SER A 154 14.14 14.56 -3.83
CA SER A 154 13.05 15.41 -3.34
C SER A 154 13.42 16.06 -2.01
N ALA A 155 14.10 15.35 -1.11
CA ALA A 155 14.55 15.87 0.17
C ALA A 155 15.59 17.00 0.01
N ALA A 156 16.51 16.86 -0.95
CA ALA A 156 17.49 17.92 -1.27
C ALA A 156 16.82 19.18 -1.84
N LEU A 157 15.68 19.03 -2.52
CA LEU A 157 14.95 20.16 -3.12
C LEU A 157 14.02 20.87 -2.11
N LEU A 158 13.70 20.25 -0.97
CA LEU A 158 12.87 20.85 0.08
C LEU A 158 13.36 22.24 0.53
N PRO A 159 14.63 22.44 0.94
CA PRO A 159 15.10 23.76 1.37
C PRO A 159 14.94 24.83 0.28
N VAL A 160 15.17 24.46 -0.98
CA VAL A 160 14.96 25.36 -2.12
C VAL A 160 13.50 25.75 -2.23
N SER A 161 12.59 24.79 -2.13
CA SER A 161 11.14 25.05 -2.20
C SER A 161 10.64 25.89 -1.02
N THR A 162 11.26 25.78 0.16
CA THR A 162 10.91 26.57 1.35
C THR A 162 11.13 28.05 1.11
N ILE A 163 12.17 28.45 0.38
CA ILE A 163 12.42 29.87 0.06
C ILE A 163 11.25 30.47 -0.73
N PHE A 164 10.66 29.70 -1.63
CA PHE A 164 9.49 30.13 -2.41
C PHE A 164 8.20 30.23 -1.58
N THR A 165 8.16 29.66 -0.36
CA THR A 165 6.98 29.75 0.50
C THR A 165 6.72 31.12 1.09
N VAL A 166 7.73 32.00 1.07
CA VAL A 166 7.64 33.39 1.54
C VAL A 166 6.75 34.24 0.61
N LEU A 167 6.50 33.78 -0.62
CA LEU A 167 5.61 34.48 -1.55
C LEU A 167 4.13 34.28 -1.17
N PRO A 168 3.26 35.29 -1.37
CA PRO A 168 1.84 35.23 -1.00
C PRO A 168 0.99 34.32 -1.91
N LEU A 169 1.63 33.52 -2.78
CA LEU A 169 0.96 32.60 -3.68
C LEU A 169 0.58 31.29 -2.96
N PRO A 170 -0.44 30.55 -3.44
CA PRO A 170 -0.71 29.21 -2.95
C PRO A 170 0.55 28.35 -3.13
N ASN A 171 1.16 27.93 -2.02
CA ASN A 171 2.44 27.19 -1.98
C ASN A 171 2.32 25.72 -2.46
N ILE A 172 1.59 25.49 -3.55
CA ILE A 172 1.37 24.19 -4.20
C ILE A 172 2.70 23.46 -4.49
N PRO A 173 3.78 24.13 -4.99
CA PRO A 173 5.04 23.43 -5.27
C PRO A 173 5.69 22.84 -4.01
N PHE A 174 5.68 23.59 -2.91
CA PHE A 174 6.21 23.14 -1.62
C PHE A 174 5.40 21.97 -1.08
N PHE A 175 4.07 22.10 -1.03
CA PHE A 175 3.20 21.02 -0.55
C PHE A 175 3.29 19.76 -1.44
N TRP A 176 3.42 19.93 -2.75
CA TRP A 176 3.64 18.83 -3.68
C TRP A 176 4.97 18.12 -3.40
N LEU A 177 6.05 18.88 -3.22
CA LEU A 177 7.35 18.30 -2.94
C LEU A 177 7.38 17.56 -1.59
N LEU A 178 6.74 18.14 -0.56
CA LEU A 178 6.59 17.49 0.73
C LEU A 178 5.80 16.18 0.62
N TYR A 179 4.69 16.21 -0.11
CA TYR A 179 3.91 15.00 -0.43
C TYR A 179 4.76 13.97 -1.18
N ARG A 180 5.58 14.39 -2.16
CA ARG A 180 6.45 13.48 -2.93
C ARG A 180 7.54 12.86 -2.08
N THR A 181 8.18 13.63 -1.21
CA THR A 181 9.16 13.13 -0.24
C THR A 181 8.51 12.10 0.68
N TYR A 182 7.35 12.40 1.27
CA TYR A 182 6.63 11.46 2.14
C TYR A 182 6.17 10.20 1.39
N SER A 183 5.61 10.35 0.20
CA SER A 183 5.12 9.22 -0.61
C SER A 183 6.27 8.29 -1.00
N HIS A 184 7.41 8.83 -1.42
CA HIS A 184 8.60 8.04 -1.75
C HIS A 184 9.22 7.38 -0.52
N TRP A 185 9.26 8.07 0.62
CA TRP A 185 9.68 7.45 1.87
C TRP A 185 8.76 6.30 2.27
N ARG A 186 7.45 6.50 2.25
CA ARG A 186 6.47 5.46 2.61
C ARG A 186 6.52 4.26 1.65
N ALA A 187 6.62 4.51 0.35
CA ALA A 187 6.75 3.47 -0.66
C ALA A 187 8.08 2.70 -0.53
N LEU A 188 9.18 3.37 -0.15
CA LEU A 188 10.46 2.72 0.13
C LEU A 188 10.31 1.73 1.29
N GLN A 189 9.74 2.16 2.42
CA GLN A 189 9.50 1.30 3.58
C GLN A 189 8.65 0.06 3.23
N GLY A 190 7.59 0.26 2.43
CA GLY A 190 6.75 -0.85 1.96
C GLY A 190 7.49 -1.80 1.01
N SER A 191 8.36 -1.28 0.14
CA SER A 191 9.16 -2.09 -0.79
C SER A 191 10.23 -2.93 -0.10
N GLU A 192 10.92 -2.38 0.91
CA GLU A 192 11.90 -3.11 1.70
C GLU A 192 11.22 -4.21 2.53
N LYS A 193 10.08 -3.89 3.13
CA LYS A 193 9.27 -4.88 3.87
C LYS A 193 8.77 -5.99 2.97
N LEU A 194 8.26 -5.66 1.78
CA LEU A 194 7.86 -6.63 0.79
C LEU A 194 9.05 -7.49 0.33
N LEU A 195 10.22 -6.90 0.15
CA LEU A 195 11.44 -7.62 -0.25
C LEU A 195 11.87 -8.63 0.82
N LEU A 196 11.80 -8.25 2.10
CA LEU A 196 12.07 -9.13 3.23
C LEU A 196 11.08 -10.31 3.23
N LEU A 197 9.77 -10.04 3.16
CA LEU A 197 8.74 -11.09 3.16
C LEU A 197 8.88 -12.08 1.98
N VAL A 198 9.24 -11.58 0.80
CA VAL A 198 9.45 -12.41 -0.41
C VAL A 198 10.77 -13.20 -0.37
N SER A 199 11.75 -12.74 0.40
CA SER A 199 13.07 -13.37 0.57
C SER A 199 13.06 -14.40 1.69
N ASP A 200 12.46 -14.10 2.84
CA ASP A 200 12.33 -15.02 3.98
C ASP A 200 11.48 -16.25 3.64
N GLY A 201 10.50 -16.09 2.75
CA GLY A 201 9.76 -17.23 2.17
C GLY A 201 10.60 -18.14 1.25
N SER A 202 11.86 -17.81 0.96
CA SER A 202 12.76 -18.63 0.14
C SER A 202 13.46 -19.74 0.90
N ASP A 203 13.95 -19.43 2.10
CA ASP A 203 14.83 -20.34 2.84
C ASP A 203 14.08 -21.51 3.48
N ARG A 204 12.76 -21.40 3.66
CA ARG A 204 11.95 -22.47 4.26
C ARG A 204 11.24 -23.36 3.24
N GLY A 205 11.29 -23.03 1.96
CA GLY A 205 10.52 -23.71 0.90
C GLY A 205 11.26 -24.83 0.15
N VAL A 206 12.51 -25.13 0.53
CA VAL A 206 13.34 -26.13 -0.19
C VAL A 206 13.45 -27.47 0.57
N ASP A 207 12.97 -27.55 1.81
CA ASP A 207 13.22 -28.74 2.67
C ASP A 207 12.04 -29.73 2.79
N TYR A 208 10.96 -29.56 2.02
CA TYR A 208 9.80 -30.46 2.03
C TYR A 208 9.66 -31.23 0.71
N GLN A 209 10.74 -31.84 0.21
CA GLN A 209 10.64 -32.94 -0.75
C GLN A 209 11.93 -33.78 -0.83
N LYS A 210 12.36 -34.34 0.29
CA LYS A 210 13.17 -35.56 0.32
C LYS A 210 12.80 -36.30 1.60
N ASP A 211 12.82 -37.63 1.54
CA ASP A 211 12.56 -38.56 2.65
C ASP A 211 11.13 -39.13 2.75
N THR A 212 10.61 -39.68 1.65
CA THR A 212 9.85 -40.94 1.75
C THR A 212 10.83 -42.11 1.72
N ALA A 213 11.28 -42.56 2.90
CA ALA A 213 11.53 -43.96 3.27
C ALA A 213 12.36 -44.05 4.56
N LYS A 214 11.70 -44.09 5.72
CA LYS A 214 12.02 -45.06 6.79
C LYS A 214 11.05 -44.91 7.97
N GLU A 215 10.30 -45.99 8.14
CA GLU A 215 9.46 -46.32 9.28
C GLU A 215 10.30 -46.52 10.55
N LYS A 216 9.95 -45.86 11.65
CA LYS A 216 9.96 -46.43 13.01
C LYS A 216 9.25 -45.54 14.04
N ASN A 217 8.38 -46.21 14.78
CA ASN A 217 7.52 -45.75 15.88
C ASN A 217 8.27 -45.12 17.06
N ILE A 218 7.62 -44.17 17.76
CA ILE A 218 7.24 -44.23 19.20
C ILE A 218 6.84 -42.83 19.75
N SER A 219 5.59 -42.77 20.23
CA SER A 219 4.96 -41.97 21.30
C SER A 219 5.16 -40.44 21.49
N GLN A 220 3.99 -39.78 21.47
CA GLN A 220 3.43 -38.83 22.44
C GLN A 220 3.99 -37.39 22.60
N HIS A 221 3.01 -36.48 22.45
CA HIS A 221 2.81 -35.20 23.11
C HIS A 221 3.57 -33.96 22.61
N GLY A 222 2.82 -33.03 22.04
CA GLY A 222 3.23 -31.64 21.85
C GLY A 222 2.40 -30.93 20.79
N ASN A 223 1.29 -30.33 21.21
CA ASN A 223 0.64 -29.26 20.44
C ASN A 223 1.67 -28.16 20.18
N GLN A 224 2.25 -28.13 18.98
CA GLN A 224 2.99 -26.99 18.47
C GLN A 224 2.34 -26.56 17.17
N GLU A 225 1.29 -25.75 17.37
CA GLU A 225 1.01 -24.52 16.63
C GLU A 225 1.78 -24.41 15.31
N LEU A 226 1.08 -24.65 14.20
CA LEU A 226 1.51 -24.32 12.84
C LEU A 226 1.88 -22.84 12.79
N THR A 227 3.13 -22.52 13.13
CA THR A 227 3.69 -21.17 13.10
C THR A 227 3.47 -20.61 11.71
N ALA A 228 2.47 -19.74 11.64
CA ALA A 228 1.86 -19.15 10.47
C ALA A 228 2.92 -18.71 9.45
N LEU A 229 3.00 -19.41 8.32
CA LEU A 229 3.90 -19.03 7.22
C LEU A 229 3.72 -17.53 6.90
N PRO A 230 4.80 -16.74 6.82
CA PRO A 230 4.74 -15.31 6.46
C PRO A 230 4.18 -15.09 5.05
N TRP A 231 4.07 -16.14 4.24
CA TRP A 231 3.74 -16.06 2.83
C TRP A 231 2.81 -17.20 2.42
N ILE A 232 1.63 -16.87 1.89
CA ILE A 232 0.67 -17.87 1.38
C ILE A 232 0.30 -17.51 -0.05
N LEU A 233 0.53 -18.43 -0.98
CA LEU A 233 0.12 -18.30 -2.38
C LEU A 233 -1.22 -19.05 -2.54
N ARG A 234 -2.29 -18.32 -2.85
CA ARG A 234 -3.61 -18.91 -3.12
C ARG A 234 -3.95 -18.83 -4.61
N PRO A 235 -3.98 -19.96 -5.34
CA PRO A 235 -4.56 -19.98 -6.67
C PRO A 235 -6.07 -19.74 -6.56
N SER A 236 -6.62 -18.88 -7.42
CA SER A 236 -8.07 -18.62 -7.51
C SER A 236 -8.60 -18.95 -8.90
N LYS A 237 -9.54 -19.91 -8.95
CA LYS A 237 -10.30 -20.26 -10.15
C LYS A 237 -11.32 -19.18 -10.52
N GLU A 238 -11.85 -18.46 -9.54
CA GLU A 238 -12.80 -17.35 -9.75
C GLU A 238 -12.13 -16.19 -10.50
N LEU A 239 -10.90 -15.84 -10.10
CA LEU A 239 -10.11 -14.82 -10.78
C LEU A 239 -9.77 -15.24 -12.22
N GLU A 240 -9.47 -16.52 -12.42
CA GLU A 240 -9.20 -17.08 -13.74
C GLU A 240 -10.42 -17.04 -14.66
N GLU A 241 -11.60 -17.39 -14.16
CA GLU A 241 -12.83 -17.34 -14.96
C GLU A 241 -13.18 -15.89 -15.38
N LEU A 242 -12.98 -14.93 -14.48
CA LEU A 242 -13.16 -13.50 -14.81
C LEU A 242 -12.15 -13.03 -15.85
N ILE A 243 -10.89 -13.47 -15.79
CA ILE A 243 -9.86 -13.13 -16.79
C ILE A 243 -10.14 -13.80 -18.13
N ARG A 244 -10.57 -15.07 -18.13
CA ARG A 244 -10.90 -15.86 -19.34
C ARG A 244 -12.07 -15.28 -20.13
N ARG A 245 -12.98 -14.58 -19.46
CA ARG A 245 -14.06 -13.81 -20.09
C ARG A 245 -13.53 -12.64 -20.93
N GLY A 246 -12.27 -12.23 -20.73
CA GLY A 246 -11.59 -11.19 -21.48
C GLY A 246 -10.92 -11.71 -22.76
N ASN A 247 -10.92 -10.88 -23.80
CA ASN A 247 -10.27 -11.23 -25.07
C ASN A 247 -8.73 -11.12 -24.92
N PRO A 248 -7.95 -12.18 -25.25
CA PRO A 248 -6.50 -12.21 -25.10
C PRO A 248 -5.76 -11.15 -25.93
N ASP A 249 -6.32 -10.70 -27.06
CA ASP A 249 -5.60 -9.88 -28.04
C ASP A 249 -5.74 -8.37 -27.80
N THR A 250 -6.81 -7.95 -27.13
CA THR A 250 -7.11 -6.53 -26.86
C THR A 250 -6.80 -6.08 -25.42
N GLY A 251 -6.45 -7.03 -24.54
CA GLY A 251 -6.24 -6.81 -23.12
C GLY A 251 -7.55 -6.84 -22.33
N LEU A 252 -7.45 -6.87 -21.00
CA LEU A 252 -8.63 -7.03 -20.14
C LEU A 252 -9.59 -5.84 -20.28
N ALA A 253 -10.83 -6.10 -20.69
CA ALA A 253 -11.84 -5.06 -20.93
C ALA A 253 -12.19 -4.31 -19.63
N LYS A 254 -12.55 -3.03 -19.75
CA LYS A 254 -12.87 -2.17 -18.59
C LYS A 254 -14.00 -2.72 -17.72
N CYS A 255 -15.03 -3.31 -18.33
CA CYS A 255 -16.14 -3.94 -17.63
C CYS A 255 -15.67 -5.11 -16.76
N ILE A 256 -14.77 -5.96 -17.29
CA ILE A 256 -14.23 -7.11 -16.56
C ILE A 256 -13.33 -6.67 -15.41
N LEU A 257 -12.52 -5.62 -15.61
CA LEU A 257 -11.74 -5.03 -14.52
C LEU A 257 -12.64 -4.53 -13.39
N ILE A 258 -13.75 -3.87 -13.72
CA ILE A 258 -14.73 -3.41 -12.73
C ILE A 258 -15.36 -4.59 -11.99
N ASP A 259 -15.68 -5.68 -12.69
CA ASP A 259 -16.23 -6.89 -12.06
C ASP A 259 -15.22 -7.54 -11.11
N ILE A 260 -13.94 -7.68 -11.51
CA ILE A 260 -12.85 -8.14 -10.62
C ILE A 260 -12.71 -7.21 -9.42
N CYS A 261 -12.81 -5.89 -9.61
CA CYS A 261 -12.72 -4.93 -8.51
C CYS A 261 -13.85 -5.13 -7.50
N LYS A 262 -15.07 -5.47 -7.96
CA LYS A 262 -16.21 -5.75 -7.08
C LYS A 262 -16.04 -7.07 -6.34
N THR A 263 -15.62 -8.13 -7.03
CA THR A 263 -15.45 -9.46 -6.44
C THR A 263 -14.34 -9.49 -5.39
N PHE A 264 -13.28 -8.72 -5.61
CA PHE A 264 -12.09 -8.75 -4.78
C PHE A 264 -11.84 -7.46 -3.97
N GLU A 265 -12.85 -6.59 -3.86
CA GLU A 265 -12.80 -5.35 -3.09
C GLU A 265 -11.56 -4.48 -3.41
N LEU A 266 -11.29 -4.29 -4.69
CA LEU A 266 -10.17 -3.50 -5.18
C LEU A 266 -10.62 -2.10 -5.61
N ASN A 267 -9.73 -1.12 -5.53
CA ASN A 267 -10.01 0.23 -5.99
C ASN A 267 -10.02 0.29 -7.54
N PRO A 268 -11.18 0.54 -8.20
CA PRO A 268 -11.29 0.53 -9.65
C PRO A 268 -10.47 1.64 -10.31
N GLN A 269 -10.29 2.78 -9.64
CA GLN A 269 -9.56 3.92 -10.20
C GLN A 269 -8.06 3.63 -10.34
N GLU A 270 -7.50 2.82 -9.44
CA GLU A 270 -6.09 2.41 -9.49
C GLU A 270 -5.84 1.38 -10.58
N ILE A 271 -6.78 0.44 -10.74
CA ILE A 271 -6.65 -0.66 -11.69
C ILE A 271 -6.78 -0.17 -13.14
N LEU A 272 -7.66 0.79 -13.39
CA LEU A 272 -7.78 1.44 -14.70
C LEU A 272 -6.50 2.16 -15.13
N LYS A 273 -5.60 2.53 -14.21
CA LYS A 273 -4.28 3.09 -14.56
C LYS A 273 -3.36 2.03 -15.17
N TYR A 274 -3.45 0.77 -14.75
CA TYR A 274 -2.64 -0.32 -15.31
C TYR A 274 -3.01 -0.66 -16.76
N GLN A 275 -4.24 -0.35 -17.20
CA GLN A 275 -4.62 -0.53 -18.61
C GLN A 275 -3.97 0.51 -19.54
N LYS A 276 -3.63 1.69 -19.02
CA LYS A 276 -3.06 2.81 -19.78
C LYS A 276 -1.53 2.77 -19.88
N LEU A 277 -0.89 1.79 -19.24
CA LEU A 277 0.56 1.55 -19.21
C LEU A 277 0.97 0.54 -20.30
#